data_AF-A0AAJ2IUE9-F1
#
_entry.id   AF-A0AAJ2IUE9-F1
#
_cell.length_a   1.000
_cell.length_b   1.000
_cell.length_c   1.000
_cell.angle_alpha   90.00
_cell.angle_beta   90.00
_cell.angle_gamma   90.00
#
_symmetry.space_group_name_H-M   'P 1'
#
loop_
_entity.id
_entity.type
_entity.pdbx_description
1 polymer ?
#
loop_
_entity_poly.entity_id
_entity_poly.type
_entity_poly.pdbx_seq_one_letter_code
_entity_poly.pdbx_strand_id
1 'polypeptide(L)'
;MKKIIEIPDDVADKFEQQNYKMSVEQNQIVLKSDADQLDAQNFSLHYMLIPSLLSLVISLLTFFLSGHSQINFTGGRYHSVAGISMLCATIIGFATFLWVYAKQNTSPQKRMLSRIRELVTISLAYTLIVFAIQALIWYILGMTFVGVTLDRFTASFVAALFSAIVFYFLILFAASVKISHLIILLFITFIGGIFLSMATNGQNGWWQYNFSFLGTGEAKNQWQFNFTMIFSALMLLTITDYLFMDFQKSDLYNFKVKIVQAFYYVIALFIAGVGIFPAQSWTMTFHNASAYGIVLCIIILIVLSKYLLPQISKEFLSMSAIVFVALVTSAILFLKVHYLSLTVFEIIAFAISFTWLVLMINALQKMLHESSIYQVKVVQLKEEI
;
A
#
# COMPACT_ATOMS: atom_id res chain seq x y z
N MET A 1 23.20 10.25 41.78
CA MET A 1 22.32 11.24 41.09
C MET A 1 21.28 10.51 40.27
N LYS A 2 20.02 10.48 40.73
CA LYS A 2 18.89 10.01 39.93
C LYS A 2 18.33 11.20 39.14
N LYS A 3 18.22 11.05 37.82
CA LYS A 3 17.50 12.00 36.95
C LYS A 3 16.08 11.49 36.79
N ILE A 4 15.10 12.34 37.08
CA ILE A 4 13.67 12.05 36.89
C ILE A 4 13.17 12.81 35.67
N ILE A 5 12.37 12.12 34.86
CA ILE A 5 11.64 12.69 33.73
C ILE A 5 10.21 12.92 34.26
N GLU A 6 9.81 14.18 34.42
CA GLU A 6 8.48 14.53 34.89
C GLU A 6 7.48 14.47 33.73
N ILE A 7 6.62 13.45 33.73
CA ILE A 7 5.63 13.26 32.67
C ILE A 7 4.40 14.13 32.99
N PRO A 8 3.90 14.95 32.04
CA PRO A 8 2.67 15.72 32.23
C PRO A 8 1.46 14.83 32.58
N ASP A 9 0.56 15.32 33.44
CA ASP A 9 -0.59 14.56 33.94
C ASP A 9 -1.48 14.01 32.81
N ASP A 10 -1.67 14.79 31.74
CA ASP A 10 -2.44 14.41 30.55
C ASP A 10 -1.81 13.27 29.72
N VAL A 11 -0.51 13.03 29.92
CA VAL A 11 0.24 11.91 29.33
C VAL A 11 0.29 10.74 30.31
N ALA A 12 0.41 11.00 31.61
CA ALA A 12 0.41 9.99 32.67
C ALA A 12 -0.87 9.13 32.61
N ASP A 13 -2.03 9.76 32.40
CA ASP A 13 -3.32 9.07 32.26
C ASP A 13 -3.40 8.14 31.04
N LYS A 14 -2.50 8.29 30.05
CA LYS A 14 -2.43 7.44 28.84
C LYS A 14 -1.55 6.21 29.03
N PHE A 15 -0.77 6.13 30.11
CA PHE A 15 0.06 4.95 30.42
C PHE A 15 -0.77 3.92 31.21
N GLU A 16 -1.39 2.97 30.49
CA GLU A 16 -2.26 1.94 31.11
C GLU A 16 -1.50 0.80 31.82
N GLN A 17 -0.19 0.61 31.59
CA GLN A 17 0.59 -0.51 32.12
C GLN A 17 1.55 -0.08 33.24
N GLN A 18 1.83 -0.96 34.19
CA GLN A 18 2.71 -0.65 35.32
C GLN A 18 4.22 -0.76 35.00
N ASN A 19 4.59 -1.48 33.93
CA ASN A 19 5.99 -1.75 33.59
C ASN A 19 6.29 -1.37 32.12
N TYR A 20 7.31 -0.53 31.93
CA TYR A 20 7.82 -0.11 30.62
C TYR A 20 9.31 -0.41 30.51
N LYS A 21 9.75 -0.84 29.32
CA LYS A 21 11.17 -0.94 28.98
C LYS A 21 11.65 0.38 28.40
N MET A 22 12.78 0.85 28.92
CA MET A 22 13.47 2.03 28.41
C MET A 22 14.65 1.58 27.53
N SER A 23 14.63 1.93 26.24
CA SER A 23 15.81 1.81 25.37
C SER A 23 16.39 3.20 25.07
N VAL A 24 17.71 3.26 24.93
CA VAL A 24 18.41 4.46 24.45
C VAL A 24 18.89 4.18 23.04
N GLU A 25 18.19 4.75 22.06
CA GLU A 25 18.47 4.58 20.64
C GLU A 25 18.82 5.94 20.05
N GLN A 26 20.01 6.08 19.45
CA GLN A 26 20.44 7.33 18.77
C GLN A 26 20.23 8.61 19.60
N ASN A 27 20.59 8.57 20.90
CA ASN A 27 20.43 9.70 21.84
C ASN A 27 18.96 10.09 22.13
N GLN A 28 18.01 9.22 21.84
CA GLN A 28 16.60 9.33 22.21
C GLN A 28 16.25 8.28 23.26
N ILE A 29 15.42 8.65 24.23
CA ILE A 29 14.86 7.73 25.21
C ILE A 29 13.51 7.24 24.65
N VAL A 30 13.40 5.95 24.41
CA VAL A 30 12.16 5.32 23.95
C VAL A 30 11.63 4.42 25.06
N LEU A 31 10.43 4.74 25.56
CA LEU A 31 9.69 3.90 26.49
C LEU A 31 8.72 3.04 25.69
N LYS A 32 8.88 1.71 25.77
CA LYS A 32 7.98 0.75 25.12
C LYS A 32 7.30 -0.10 26.19
N SER A 33 6.04 -0.45 25.97
CA SER A 33 5.34 -1.37 26.85
C SER A 33 5.97 -2.76 26.73
N ASP A 34 5.94 -3.57 27.79
CA ASP A 34 6.48 -4.93 27.76
C ASP A 34 5.76 -5.84 26.75
N ALA A 35 4.53 -5.47 26.36
CA ALA A 35 3.67 -6.20 25.42
C ALA A 35 3.96 -5.88 23.93
N ASP A 36 4.51 -4.71 23.61
CA ASP A 36 4.68 -4.25 22.21
C ASP A 36 5.81 -4.96 21.45
N GLN A 37 6.58 -5.81 22.14
CA GLN A 37 7.73 -6.51 21.58
C GLN A 37 7.53 -8.03 21.60
N LEU A 38 6.38 -8.52 21.11
CA LEU A 38 6.46 -9.74 20.30
C LEU A 38 7.38 -9.40 19.14
N ASP A 39 8.66 -9.76 19.25
CA ASP A 39 9.66 -9.54 18.21
C ASP A 39 9.06 -10.02 16.89
N ALA A 40 8.66 -9.10 16.02
CA ALA A 40 7.95 -9.45 14.79
C ALA A 40 8.77 -10.47 13.98
N GLN A 41 10.10 -10.43 14.14
CA GLN A 41 11.04 -11.42 13.65
C GLN A 41 10.86 -12.81 14.29
N ASN A 42 10.86 -12.93 15.62
CA ASN A 42 10.65 -14.21 16.33
C ASN A 42 9.26 -14.78 16.05
N PHE A 43 8.24 -13.92 16.00
CA PHE A 43 6.89 -14.28 15.57
C PHE A 43 6.94 -14.85 14.15
N SER A 44 7.56 -14.15 13.20
CA SER A 44 7.64 -14.59 11.81
C SER A 44 8.37 -15.92 11.65
N LEU A 45 9.47 -16.14 12.37
CA LEU A 45 10.24 -17.38 12.34
C LEU A 45 9.43 -18.57 12.84
N HIS A 46 8.60 -18.41 13.87
CA HIS A 46 7.73 -19.47 14.36
C HIS A 46 6.58 -19.76 13.39
N TYR A 47 5.87 -18.71 12.94
CA TYR A 47 4.65 -18.88 12.16
C TYR A 47 4.89 -19.24 10.69
N MET A 48 6.12 -19.07 10.15
CA MET A 48 6.44 -19.50 8.79
C MET A 48 6.56 -21.02 8.63
N LEU A 49 6.78 -21.78 9.71
CA LEU A 49 7.04 -23.23 9.62
C LEU A 49 5.84 -24.01 9.07
N ILE A 50 4.63 -23.71 9.54
CA ILE A 50 3.39 -24.36 9.12
C ILE A 50 3.11 -24.16 7.61
N PRO A 51 3.06 -22.92 7.08
CA PRO A 51 2.83 -22.72 5.64
C PRO A 51 3.97 -23.27 4.79
N SER A 52 5.22 -23.28 5.29
CA SER A 52 6.36 -23.90 4.60
C SER A 52 6.22 -25.42 4.49
N LEU A 53 5.81 -26.09 5.57
CA LEU A 53 5.55 -27.53 5.55
C LEU A 53 4.39 -27.87 4.62
N LEU A 54 3.32 -27.06 4.62
CA LEU A 54 2.20 -27.22 3.69
C LEU A 54 2.66 -27.06 2.23
N SER A 55 3.48 -26.05 1.93
CA SER A 55 4.06 -25.86 0.60
C SER A 55 4.93 -27.04 0.18
N LEU A 56 5.69 -27.64 1.10
CA LEU A 56 6.50 -28.82 0.84
C LEU A 56 5.64 -30.03 0.47
N VAL A 57 4.59 -30.30 1.25
CA VAL A 57 3.65 -31.40 0.99
C VAL A 57 2.95 -31.22 -0.35
N ILE A 58 2.47 -30.01 -0.66
CA ILE A 58 1.81 -29.71 -1.94
C ILE A 58 2.78 -29.88 -3.11
N SER A 59 4.04 -29.43 -2.96
CA SER A 59 5.06 -29.59 -4.01
C SER A 59 5.37 -31.05 -4.27
N LEU A 60 5.55 -31.84 -3.20
CA LEU A 60 5.79 -33.27 -3.25
C LEU A 60 4.63 -33.98 -3.96
N LEU A 61 3.40 -33.78 -3.49
CA LEU A 61 2.22 -34.40 -4.10
C LEU A 61 2.11 -34.04 -5.58
N THR A 62 2.31 -32.77 -5.94
CA THR A 62 2.19 -32.31 -7.33
C THR A 62 3.23 -32.97 -8.23
N PHE A 63 4.50 -33.06 -7.79
CA PHE A 63 5.55 -33.67 -8.59
C PHE A 63 5.44 -35.20 -8.65
N PHE A 64 4.92 -35.86 -7.62
CA PHE A 64 4.62 -37.29 -7.69
C PHE A 64 3.46 -37.60 -8.65
N LEU A 65 2.38 -36.82 -8.58
CA LEU A 65 1.21 -36.97 -9.47
C LEU A 65 1.53 -36.63 -10.93
N SER A 66 2.55 -35.82 -11.19
CA SER A 66 2.99 -35.50 -12.55
C SER A 66 3.54 -36.71 -13.33
N GLY A 67 3.92 -37.80 -12.65
CA GLY A 67 4.49 -38.99 -13.28
C GLY A 67 5.93 -38.80 -13.82
N HIS A 68 6.50 -37.60 -13.77
CA HIS A 68 7.86 -37.32 -14.23
C HIS A 68 8.89 -37.54 -13.12
N SER A 69 10.00 -38.22 -13.43
CA SER A 69 11.11 -38.43 -12.49
C SER A 69 12.01 -37.19 -12.35
N GLN A 70 12.04 -36.35 -13.38
CA GLN A 70 12.82 -35.12 -13.48
C GLN A 70 11.86 -33.94 -13.67
N ILE A 71 12.01 -32.92 -12.84
CA ILE A 71 11.18 -31.73 -12.79
C ILE A 71 12.01 -30.55 -13.26
N ASN A 72 11.47 -29.78 -14.21
CA ASN A 72 12.14 -28.57 -14.70
C ASN A 72 12.25 -27.52 -13.58
N PHE A 73 13.40 -26.86 -13.51
CA PHE A 73 13.61 -25.77 -12.55
C PHE A 73 12.72 -24.57 -12.89
N THR A 74 12.65 -24.19 -14.17
CA THR A 74 11.77 -23.13 -14.69
C THR A 74 11.07 -23.58 -15.98
N GLY A 75 10.07 -22.83 -16.46
CA GLY A 75 9.27 -23.20 -17.63
C GLY A 75 8.12 -24.17 -17.30
N GLY A 76 7.16 -24.39 -18.22
CA GLY A 76 5.99 -25.26 -17.98
C GLY A 76 5.10 -24.75 -16.84
N ARG A 77 4.06 -23.97 -17.18
CA ARG A 77 3.27 -23.07 -16.31
C ARG A 77 2.85 -23.61 -14.92
N TYR A 78 2.75 -24.93 -14.72
CA TYR A 78 2.36 -25.57 -13.45
C TYR A 78 3.13 -26.86 -13.08
N HIS A 79 4.22 -27.19 -13.79
CA HIS A 79 4.98 -28.43 -13.58
C HIS A 79 6.48 -28.19 -13.36
N SER A 80 6.85 -26.98 -12.96
CA SER A 80 8.21 -26.63 -12.56
C SER A 80 8.29 -26.20 -11.11
N VAL A 81 9.51 -26.22 -10.58
CA VAL A 81 9.85 -25.65 -9.28
C VAL A 81 9.38 -24.20 -9.18
N ALA A 82 9.63 -23.40 -10.23
CA ALA A 82 9.15 -22.03 -10.32
C ALA A 82 7.63 -21.90 -10.19
N GLY A 83 6.88 -22.66 -11.01
CA GLY A 83 5.42 -22.57 -11.04
C GLY A 83 4.77 -22.95 -9.71
N ILE A 84 5.22 -24.06 -9.11
CA ILE A 84 4.69 -24.52 -7.82
C ILE A 84 5.08 -23.59 -6.68
N SER A 85 6.34 -23.14 -6.64
CA SER A 85 6.78 -22.19 -5.62
C SER A 85 5.95 -20.89 -5.68
N MET A 86 5.79 -20.29 -6.86
CA MET A 86 4.98 -19.08 -7.03
C MET A 86 3.51 -19.30 -6.62
N LEU A 87 2.92 -20.44 -7.00
CA LEU A 87 1.53 -20.76 -6.68
C LEU A 87 1.34 -20.93 -5.17
N CYS A 88 2.17 -21.74 -4.52
CA CYS A 88 2.14 -21.94 -3.07
C CYS A 88 2.38 -20.63 -2.33
N ALA A 89 3.44 -19.90 -2.69
CA ALA A 89 3.78 -18.62 -2.09
C ALA A 89 2.64 -17.59 -2.19
N THR A 90 1.94 -17.55 -3.32
CA THR A 90 0.82 -16.62 -3.54
C THR A 90 -0.42 -17.02 -2.75
N ILE A 91 -0.88 -18.27 -2.88
CA ILE A 91 -2.15 -18.72 -2.28
C ILE A 91 -2.01 -18.87 -0.76
N ILE A 92 -1.00 -19.62 -0.32
CA ILE A 92 -0.75 -19.84 1.11
C ILE A 92 -0.30 -18.53 1.75
N GLY A 93 0.55 -17.75 1.06
CA GLY A 93 1.02 -16.47 1.57
C GLY A 93 -0.11 -15.46 1.77
N PHE A 94 -1.08 -15.38 0.84
CA PHE A 94 -2.29 -14.57 1.02
C PHE A 94 -3.08 -15.00 2.26
N ALA A 95 -3.34 -16.30 2.41
CA ALA A 95 -4.11 -16.82 3.55
C ALA A 95 -3.38 -16.59 4.89
N THR A 96 -2.07 -16.81 4.93
CA THR A 96 -1.23 -16.57 6.11
C THR A 96 -1.16 -15.09 6.44
N PHE A 97 -0.96 -14.21 5.46
CA PHE A 97 -0.95 -12.76 5.67
C PHE A 97 -2.30 -12.31 6.25
N LEU A 98 -3.41 -12.72 5.63
CA LEU A 98 -4.75 -12.36 6.06
C LEU A 98 -5.00 -12.79 7.51
N TRP A 99 -4.62 -14.02 7.86
CA TRP A 99 -4.76 -14.54 9.22
C TRP A 99 -3.89 -13.80 10.24
N VAL A 100 -2.60 -13.59 9.95
CA VAL A 100 -1.69 -12.87 10.86
C VAL A 100 -2.16 -11.43 11.06
N TYR A 101 -2.49 -10.74 9.97
CA TYR A 101 -2.95 -9.36 10.01
C TYR A 101 -4.27 -9.23 10.78
N ALA A 102 -5.23 -10.15 10.55
CA ALA A 102 -6.48 -10.18 11.30
C ALA A 102 -6.26 -10.44 12.80
N LYS A 103 -5.29 -11.29 13.16
CA LYS A 103 -4.96 -11.60 14.56
C LYS A 103 -4.31 -10.42 15.29
N GLN A 104 -3.44 -9.68 14.61
CA GLN A 104 -2.69 -8.59 15.24
C GLN A 104 -3.44 -7.25 15.21
N ASN A 105 -4.37 -7.07 14.28
CA ASN A 105 -4.95 -5.76 14.00
C ASN A 105 -6.48 -5.74 14.13
N THR A 106 -6.99 -6.20 15.27
CA THR A 106 -8.42 -6.13 15.62
C THR A 106 -8.76 -4.80 16.27
N SER A 107 -9.29 -3.84 15.51
CA SER A 107 -9.96 -2.67 16.10
C SER A 107 -11.46 -2.94 16.27
N PRO A 108 -11.98 -3.17 17.50
CA PRO A 108 -13.39 -3.48 17.74
C PRO A 108 -14.34 -2.36 17.30
N GLN A 109 -13.84 -1.12 17.19
CA GLN A 109 -14.61 0.07 16.82
C GLN A 109 -14.95 0.16 15.33
N LYS A 110 -14.24 -0.56 14.43
CA LYS A 110 -14.52 -0.54 12.98
C LYS A 110 -15.79 -1.32 12.63
N ARG A 111 -16.64 -0.74 11.75
CA ARG A 111 -17.77 -1.46 11.12
C ARG A 111 -17.24 -2.69 10.37
N MET A 112 -18.01 -3.79 10.43
CA MET A 112 -17.63 -5.08 9.84
C MET A 112 -17.24 -5.00 8.35
N LEU A 113 -18.00 -4.26 7.53
CA LEU A 113 -17.69 -4.08 6.11
C LEU A 113 -16.35 -3.37 5.87
N SER A 114 -16.05 -2.30 6.60
CA SER A 114 -14.77 -1.59 6.49
C SER A 114 -13.61 -2.48 6.92
N ARG A 115 -13.80 -3.26 7.99
CA ARG A 115 -12.80 -4.23 8.47
C ARG A 115 -12.51 -5.29 7.40
N ILE A 116 -13.53 -5.89 6.81
CA ILE A 116 -13.34 -6.91 5.75
C ILE A 116 -12.64 -6.29 4.53
N ARG A 117 -13.10 -5.12 4.07
CA ARG A 117 -12.49 -4.42 2.93
C ARG A 117 -11.01 -4.18 3.18
N GLU A 118 -10.65 -3.64 4.33
CA GLU A 118 -9.27 -3.38 4.72
C GLU A 118 -8.43 -4.67 4.76
N LEU A 119 -8.91 -5.70 5.48
CA LEU A 119 -8.21 -6.99 5.60
C LEU A 119 -7.89 -7.55 4.21
N VAL A 120 -8.89 -7.61 3.33
CA VAL A 120 -8.74 -8.15 1.97
C VAL A 120 -7.84 -7.26 1.13
N THR A 121 -8.03 -5.95 1.15
CA THR A 121 -7.29 -5.00 0.31
C THR A 121 -5.80 -5.02 0.64
N ILE A 122 -5.43 -4.96 1.93
CA ILE A 122 -4.03 -4.96 2.35
C ILE A 122 -3.38 -6.31 2.06
N SER A 123 -4.05 -7.42 2.39
CA SER A 123 -3.54 -8.77 2.11
C SER A 123 -3.28 -8.96 0.62
N LEU A 124 -4.22 -8.49 -0.21
CA LEU A 124 -4.09 -8.57 -1.66
C LEU A 124 -2.95 -7.70 -2.18
N ALA A 125 -2.78 -6.48 -1.66
CA ALA A 125 -1.74 -5.56 -2.11
C ALA A 125 -0.34 -6.12 -1.87
N TYR A 126 -0.05 -6.59 -0.65
CA TYR A 126 1.23 -7.22 -0.34
C TYR A 126 1.47 -8.47 -1.18
N THR A 127 0.45 -9.33 -1.31
CA THR A 127 0.59 -10.57 -2.08
C THR A 127 0.83 -10.30 -3.56
N LEU A 128 0.16 -9.31 -4.17
CA LEU A 128 0.35 -8.95 -5.58
C LEU A 128 1.75 -8.39 -5.85
N ILE A 129 2.27 -7.54 -4.96
CA ILE A 129 3.63 -6.99 -5.10
C ILE A 129 4.66 -8.12 -4.95
N VAL A 130 4.50 -8.98 -3.95
CA VAL A 130 5.39 -10.11 -3.73
C VAL A 130 5.30 -11.12 -4.87
N PHE A 131 4.12 -11.32 -5.47
CA PHE A 131 3.95 -12.10 -6.70
C PHE A 131 4.72 -11.49 -7.88
N ALA A 132 4.62 -10.18 -8.09
CA ALA A 132 5.34 -9.50 -9.16
C ALA A 132 6.88 -9.60 -8.99
N ILE A 133 7.37 -9.43 -7.76
CA ILE A 133 8.80 -9.59 -7.42
C ILE A 133 9.24 -11.03 -7.68
N GLN A 134 8.47 -12.02 -7.23
CA GLN A 134 8.76 -13.43 -7.50
C GLN A 134 8.78 -13.75 -9.00
N ALA A 135 7.83 -13.23 -9.77
CA ALA A 135 7.78 -13.44 -11.21
C ALA A 135 9.05 -12.90 -11.88
N LEU A 136 9.55 -11.73 -11.45
CA LEU A 136 10.79 -11.16 -11.94
C LEU A 136 12.02 -12.00 -11.55
N ILE A 137 12.09 -12.44 -10.28
CA ILE A 137 13.19 -13.30 -9.81
C ILE A 137 13.22 -14.61 -10.60
N TRP A 138 12.07 -15.27 -10.76
CA TRP A 138 11.97 -16.52 -11.52
C TRP A 138 12.27 -16.33 -13.01
N TYR A 139 11.93 -15.18 -13.58
CA TYR A 139 12.33 -14.83 -14.95
C TYR A 139 13.86 -14.77 -15.09
N ILE A 140 14.56 -14.09 -14.17
CA ILE A 140 16.03 -14.00 -14.17
C ILE A 140 16.67 -15.37 -13.93
N LEU A 141 16.15 -16.14 -12.97
CA LEU A 141 16.60 -17.50 -12.71
C LEU A 141 16.40 -18.41 -13.93
N GLY A 142 15.28 -18.26 -14.65
CA GLY A 142 15.00 -19.03 -15.87
C GLY A 142 15.96 -18.73 -17.01
N MET A 143 16.45 -17.49 -17.12
CA MET A 143 17.50 -17.14 -18.08
C MET A 143 18.89 -17.66 -17.69
N THR A 144 19.13 -17.87 -16.39
CA THR A 144 20.44 -18.27 -15.86
C THR A 144 20.60 -19.79 -15.80
N PHE A 145 19.54 -20.50 -15.38
CA PHE A 145 19.53 -21.94 -15.14
C PHE A 145 18.77 -22.69 -16.24
N VAL A 146 19.20 -22.48 -17.48
CA VAL A 146 18.57 -23.09 -18.66
C VAL A 146 18.80 -24.59 -18.67
N GLY A 147 17.72 -25.36 -18.84
CA GLY A 147 17.78 -26.83 -18.94
C GLY A 147 18.01 -27.57 -17.62
N VAL A 148 18.05 -26.86 -16.48
CA VAL A 148 18.19 -27.51 -15.17
C VAL A 148 16.94 -28.31 -14.84
N THR A 149 17.14 -29.59 -14.54
CA THR A 149 16.13 -30.48 -13.99
C THR A 149 16.58 -31.04 -12.65
N LEU A 150 15.62 -31.30 -11.77
CA LEU A 150 15.85 -31.85 -10.44
C LEU A 150 15.00 -33.09 -10.25
N ASP A 151 15.47 -34.04 -9.43
CA ASP A 151 14.60 -35.14 -9.00
C ASP A 151 13.44 -34.61 -8.14
N ARG A 152 12.36 -35.39 -8.03
CA ARG A 152 11.13 -34.99 -7.34
C ARG A 152 11.34 -34.51 -5.90
N PHE A 153 12.26 -35.11 -5.14
CA PHE A 153 12.49 -34.72 -3.75
C PHE A 153 13.23 -33.39 -3.68
N THR A 154 14.31 -33.25 -4.44
CA THR A 154 15.08 -32.01 -4.52
C THR A 154 14.22 -30.86 -5.06
N ALA A 155 13.44 -31.09 -6.11
CA ALA A 155 12.50 -30.12 -6.67
C ALA A 155 11.48 -29.63 -5.63
N SER A 156 10.90 -30.55 -4.84
CA SER A 156 9.92 -30.22 -3.80
C SER A 156 10.54 -29.39 -2.68
N PHE A 157 11.74 -29.78 -2.25
CA PHE A 157 12.47 -29.05 -1.21
C PHE A 157 12.83 -27.64 -1.65
N VAL A 158 13.36 -27.48 -2.87
CA VAL A 158 13.71 -26.17 -3.43
C VAL A 158 12.46 -25.30 -3.59
N ALA A 159 11.35 -25.84 -4.09
CA ALA A 159 10.10 -25.10 -4.22
C ALA A 159 9.61 -24.59 -2.85
N ALA A 160 9.64 -25.46 -1.83
CA ALA A 160 9.26 -25.10 -0.47
C ALA A 160 10.20 -24.07 0.17
N LEU A 161 11.51 -24.14 -0.10
CA LEU A 161 12.49 -23.18 0.40
C LEU A 161 12.22 -21.78 -0.13
N PHE A 162 11.98 -21.63 -1.44
CA PHE A 162 11.61 -20.35 -2.03
C PHE A 162 10.27 -19.82 -1.47
N SER A 163 9.27 -20.70 -1.30
CA SER A 163 8.02 -20.33 -0.65
C SER A 163 8.20 -19.89 0.80
N ALA A 164 9.07 -20.56 1.56
CA ALA A 164 9.35 -20.26 2.97
C ALA A 164 9.93 -18.85 3.15
N ILE A 165 10.86 -18.44 2.26
CA ILE A 165 11.41 -17.08 2.24
C ILE A 165 10.27 -16.06 2.04
N VAL A 166 9.35 -16.34 1.11
CA VAL A 166 8.20 -15.46 0.87
C VAL A 166 7.27 -15.40 2.09
N PHE A 167 6.97 -16.54 2.72
CA PHE A 167 6.13 -16.58 3.92
C PHE A 167 6.75 -15.78 5.07
N TYR A 168 8.06 -15.89 5.29
CA TYR A 168 8.77 -15.11 6.29
C TYR A 168 8.52 -13.61 6.13
N PHE A 169 8.73 -13.06 4.92
CA PHE A 169 8.53 -11.63 4.66
C PHE A 169 7.06 -11.23 4.74
N LEU A 170 6.13 -12.03 4.22
CA LEU A 170 4.69 -11.72 4.30
C LEU A 170 4.20 -11.69 5.75
N ILE A 171 4.64 -12.62 6.60
CA ILE A 171 4.29 -12.62 8.03
C ILE A 171 4.90 -11.40 8.73
N LEU A 172 6.16 -11.07 8.42
CA LEU A 172 6.85 -9.92 8.98
C LEU A 172 6.11 -8.62 8.63
N PHE A 173 5.71 -8.46 7.37
CA PHE A 173 4.95 -7.30 6.92
C PHE A 173 3.54 -7.26 7.54
N ALA A 174 2.85 -8.40 7.64
CA ALA A 174 1.54 -8.48 8.28
C ALA A 174 1.60 -8.07 9.76
N ALA A 175 2.70 -8.39 10.45
CA ALA A 175 2.91 -8.05 11.84
C ALA A 175 3.32 -6.58 12.08
N SER A 176 3.71 -5.86 11.04
CA SER A 176 4.32 -4.53 11.16
C SER A 176 3.71 -3.48 10.21
N VAL A 177 2.45 -3.68 9.81
CA VAL A 177 1.74 -2.75 8.93
C VAL A 177 1.62 -1.38 9.61
N LYS A 178 2.14 -0.35 8.95
CA LYS A 178 2.04 1.05 9.33
C LYS A 178 1.43 1.84 8.17
N ILE A 179 0.88 3.02 8.48
CA ILE A 179 0.28 3.88 7.47
C ILE A 179 1.29 4.32 6.39
N SER A 180 2.57 4.50 6.73
CA SER A 180 3.64 4.79 5.78
C SER A 180 3.84 3.65 4.78
N HIS A 181 3.73 2.39 5.22
CA HIS A 181 3.78 1.23 4.32
C HIS A 181 2.58 1.25 3.37
N LEU A 182 1.37 1.57 3.85
CA LEU A 182 0.18 1.61 3.00
C LEU A 182 0.29 2.66 1.88
N ILE A 183 0.89 3.82 2.15
CA ILE A 183 1.16 4.85 1.13
C ILE A 183 2.12 4.32 0.07
N ILE A 184 3.21 3.67 0.48
CA ILE A 184 4.18 3.07 -0.43
C ILE A 184 3.52 1.98 -1.28
N LEU A 185 2.69 1.12 -0.68
CA LEU A 185 1.93 0.10 -1.39
C LEU A 185 1.00 0.72 -2.42
N LEU A 186 0.24 1.77 -2.06
CA LEU A 186 -0.62 2.48 -3.00
C LEU A 186 0.19 2.98 -4.20
N PHE A 187 1.35 3.59 -3.97
CA PHE A 187 2.23 4.10 -5.02
C PHE A 187 2.75 2.97 -5.93
N ILE A 188 3.35 1.93 -5.35
CA ILE A 188 3.93 0.80 -6.11
C ILE A 188 2.85 0.05 -6.88
N THR A 189 1.71 -0.23 -6.27
CA THR A 189 0.60 -0.91 -6.92
C THR A 189 0.02 -0.08 -8.06
N PHE A 190 -0.15 1.23 -7.85
CA PHE A 190 -0.66 2.10 -8.89
C PHE A 190 0.31 2.17 -10.07
N ILE A 191 1.55 2.60 -9.83
CA ILE A 191 2.55 2.80 -10.87
C ILE A 191 2.90 1.47 -11.56
N GLY A 192 3.13 0.41 -10.78
CA GLY A 192 3.41 -0.92 -11.31
C GLY A 192 2.26 -1.48 -12.14
N GLY A 193 1.02 -1.25 -11.73
CA GLY A 193 -0.17 -1.64 -12.47
C GLY A 193 -0.32 -0.92 -13.81
N ILE A 194 -0.05 0.40 -13.84
CA ILE A 194 -0.03 1.18 -15.08
C ILE A 194 1.07 0.68 -16.03
N PHE A 195 2.29 0.47 -15.54
CA PHE A 195 3.38 -0.08 -16.37
C PHE A 195 3.06 -1.49 -16.88
N LEU A 196 2.46 -2.34 -16.04
CA LEU A 196 2.02 -3.68 -16.44
C LEU A 196 0.98 -3.58 -17.55
N SER A 197 0.02 -2.67 -17.44
CA SER A 197 -0.98 -2.45 -18.48
C SER A 197 -0.34 -1.96 -19.79
N MET A 198 0.58 -1.00 -19.74
CA MET A 198 1.32 -0.53 -20.92
C MET A 198 2.10 -1.68 -21.59
N ALA A 199 2.82 -2.48 -20.80
CA ALA A 199 3.62 -3.58 -21.29
C ALA A 199 2.77 -4.72 -21.89
N THR A 200 1.55 -4.91 -21.40
CA THR A 200 0.67 -6.01 -21.82
C THR A 200 -0.41 -5.60 -22.82
N ASN A 201 -0.61 -4.30 -23.07
CA ASN A 201 -1.67 -3.75 -23.94
C ASN A 201 -1.67 -4.36 -25.35
N GLY A 202 -0.49 -4.63 -25.92
CA GLY A 202 -0.34 -5.33 -27.21
C GLY A 202 -0.76 -4.52 -28.46
N GLN A 203 -1.27 -3.29 -28.29
CA GLN A 203 -1.60 -2.36 -29.37
C GLN A 203 -0.53 -1.26 -29.47
N ASN A 204 0.05 -1.08 -30.65
CA ASN A 204 1.01 0.00 -30.89
C ASN A 204 0.29 1.35 -31.04
N GLY A 205 0.91 2.44 -30.61
CA GLY A 205 0.36 3.78 -30.81
C GLY A 205 -0.84 4.14 -29.93
N TRP A 206 -1.16 3.34 -28.91
CA TRP A 206 -2.23 3.62 -27.94
C TRP A 206 -2.14 5.04 -27.34
N TRP A 207 -0.91 5.54 -27.15
CA TRP A 207 -0.62 6.86 -26.60
C TRP A 207 -1.08 8.02 -27.51
N GLN A 208 -1.48 7.75 -28.75
CA GLN A 208 -2.04 8.77 -29.65
C GLN A 208 -3.52 9.05 -29.37
N TYR A 209 -4.21 8.14 -28.68
CA TYR A 209 -5.63 8.29 -28.37
C TYR A 209 -5.84 9.01 -27.04
N ASN A 210 -5.53 8.33 -25.94
CA ASN A 210 -5.60 8.84 -24.58
C ASN A 210 -4.88 7.86 -23.63
N PHE A 211 -4.59 8.30 -22.42
CA PHE A 211 -3.97 7.49 -21.37
C PHE A 211 -4.90 6.35 -20.93
N SER A 212 -6.20 6.65 -20.82
CA SER A 212 -7.24 5.68 -20.45
C SER A 212 -7.54 4.62 -21.52
N PHE A 213 -6.92 4.69 -22.70
CA PHE A 213 -7.09 3.73 -23.79
C PHE A 213 -6.75 2.32 -23.30
N LEU A 214 -5.76 2.24 -22.41
CA LEU A 214 -5.30 1.04 -21.74
C LEU A 214 -6.40 0.26 -21.02
N GLY A 215 -7.53 0.90 -20.69
CA GLY A 215 -8.70 0.28 -20.06
C GLY A 215 -9.86 -0.03 -21.02
N THR A 216 -9.76 0.29 -22.31
CA THR A 216 -10.87 0.18 -23.28
C THR A 216 -10.99 -1.20 -23.93
N GLY A 217 -12.15 -1.51 -24.51
CA GLY A 217 -12.38 -2.74 -25.27
C GLY A 217 -11.42 -3.00 -26.43
N GLU A 218 -10.74 -1.97 -26.93
CA GLU A 218 -9.76 -2.05 -28.03
C GLU A 218 -8.37 -2.53 -27.56
N ALA A 219 -8.10 -2.45 -26.26
CA ALA A 219 -6.88 -2.95 -25.64
C ALA A 219 -6.96 -4.48 -25.43
N LYS A 220 -5.92 -5.22 -25.87
CA LYS A 220 -5.89 -6.70 -25.77
C LYS A 220 -5.97 -7.19 -24.31
N ASN A 221 -5.44 -6.38 -23.39
CA ASN A 221 -5.31 -6.66 -21.97
C ASN A 221 -5.83 -5.43 -21.18
N GLN A 222 -7.10 -5.12 -21.39
CA GLN A 222 -7.75 -3.95 -20.80
C GLN A 222 -7.97 -4.05 -19.28
N TRP A 223 -8.07 -5.29 -18.78
CA TRP A 223 -8.45 -5.52 -17.38
C TRP A 223 -7.37 -5.07 -16.40
N GLN A 224 -6.09 -5.06 -16.79
CA GLN A 224 -4.98 -4.63 -15.94
C GLN A 224 -5.16 -3.17 -15.52
N PHE A 225 -5.41 -2.26 -16.47
CA PHE A 225 -5.61 -0.85 -16.17
C PHE A 225 -6.83 -0.64 -15.26
N ASN A 226 -7.97 -1.23 -15.66
CA ASN A 226 -9.23 -1.09 -14.93
C ASN A 226 -9.13 -1.62 -13.50
N PHE A 227 -8.50 -2.79 -13.34
CA PHE A 227 -8.21 -3.38 -12.03
C PHE A 227 -7.29 -2.47 -11.21
N THR A 228 -6.22 -1.93 -11.79
CA THR A 228 -5.32 -1.00 -11.10
C THR A 228 -6.07 0.22 -10.57
N MET A 229 -6.93 0.84 -11.38
CA MET A 229 -7.73 1.99 -10.94
C MET A 229 -8.67 1.64 -9.77
N ILE A 230 -9.44 0.55 -9.91
CA ILE A 230 -10.37 0.10 -8.87
C ILE A 230 -9.62 -0.28 -7.58
N PHE A 231 -8.52 -1.00 -7.72
CA PHE A 231 -7.75 -1.49 -6.57
C PHE A 231 -7.00 -0.36 -5.86
N SER A 232 -6.45 0.60 -6.60
CA SER A 232 -5.86 1.81 -6.00
C SER A 232 -6.89 2.69 -5.28
N ALA A 233 -8.13 2.74 -5.76
CA ALA A 233 -9.23 3.36 -5.02
C ALA A 233 -9.52 2.63 -3.70
N LEU A 234 -9.58 1.29 -3.69
CA LEU A 234 -9.74 0.51 -2.46
C LEU A 234 -8.59 0.75 -1.46
N MET A 235 -7.35 0.84 -1.96
CA MET A 235 -6.18 1.20 -1.16
C MET A 235 -6.32 2.60 -0.56
N LEU A 236 -6.75 3.59 -1.36
CA LEU A 236 -6.98 4.96 -0.87
C LEU A 236 -8.09 5.00 0.20
N LEU A 237 -9.18 4.24 0.03
CA LEU A 237 -10.23 4.11 1.05
C LEU A 237 -9.68 3.53 2.35
N THR A 238 -8.85 2.48 2.25
CA THR A 238 -8.19 1.88 3.40
C THR A 238 -7.25 2.85 4.11
N ILE A 239 -6.41 3.59 3.38
CA ILE A 239 -5.53 4.61 3.97
C ILE A 239 -6.35 5.72 4.64
N THR A 240 -7.46 6.12 4.02
CA THR A 240 -8.36 7.14 4.56
C THR A 240 -8.94 6.67 5.90
N ASP A 241 -9.44 5.43 5.97
CA ASP A 241 -9.95 4.88 7.24
C ASP A 241 -8.88 4.82 8.32
N TYR A 242 -7.65 4.43 7.97
CA TYR A 242 -6.50 4.46 8.88
C TYR A 242 -6.22 5.86 9.43
N LEU A 243 -6.00 6.81 8.52
CA LEU A 243 -5.61 8.16 8.84
C LEU A 243 -6.65 8.83 9.75
N PHE A 244 -7.92 8.76 9.36
CA PHE A 244 -8.97 9.49 10.06
C PHE A 244 -9.43 8.80 11.34
N MET A 245 -9.13 7.51 11.54
CA MET A 245 -9.29 6.88 12.85
C MET A 245 -8.28 7.39 13.88
N ASP A 246 -7.06 7.72 13.47
CA ASP A 246 -6.09 8.34 14.37
C ASP A 246 -6.49 9.79 14.67
N PHE A 247 -7.03 10.52 13.68
CA PHE A 247 -7.64 11.82 13.93
C PHE A 247 -8.77 11.73 14.96
N GLN A 248 -9.68 10.75 14.86
CA GLN A 248 -10.79 10.59 15.81
C GLN A 248 -10.37 10.48 17.27
N LYS A 249 -9.12 10.09 17.55
CA LYS A 249 -8.54 10.00 18.90
C LYS A 249 -7.79 11.27 19.32
N SER A 250 -7.69 12.27 18.45
CA SER A 250 -6.98 13.53 18.65
C SER A 250 -7.95 14.70 18.77
N ASP A 251 -7.52 15.75 19.47
CA ASP A 251 -8.29 17.00 19.60
C ASP A 251 -8.41 17.78 18.27
N LEU A 252 -7.65 17.38 17.25
CA LEU A 252 -7.73 17.97 15.91
C LEU A 252 -9.00 17.58 15.17
N TYR A 253 -9.71 16.52 15.60
CA TYR A 253 -10.87 16.02 14.87
C TYR A 253 -12.11 16.90 15.06
N ASN A 254 -12.40 17.67 14.02
CA ASN A 254 -13.54 18.56 13.96
C ASN A 254 -14.28 18.44 12.61
N PHE A 255 -15.34 19.23 12.43
CA PHE A 255 -16.14 19.20 11.20
C PHE A 255 -15.33 19.50 9.93
N LYS A 256 -14.30 20.35 10.00
CA LYS A 256 -13.45 20.67 8.85
C LYS A 256 -12.59 19.48 8.43
N VAL A 257 -12.04 18.74 9.40
CA VAL A 257 -11.31 17.49 9.13
C VAL A 257 -12.23 16.42 8.53
N LYS A 258 -13.49 16.34 8.98
CA LYS A 258 -14.51 15.46 8.36
C LYS A 258 -14.81 15.83 6.90
N ILE A 259 -14.78 17.12 6.55
CA ILE A 259 -14.90 17.53 5.14
C ILE A 259 -13.72 16.97 4.33
N VAL A 260 -12.48 17.13 4.82
CA VAL A 260 -11.30 16.56 4.15
C VAL A 260 -11.45 15.05 3.98
N GLN A 261 -11.88 14.33 5.02
CA GLN A 261 -12.18 12.90 4.97
C GLN A 261 -13.19 12.55 3.86
N ALA A 262 -14.28 13.31 3.77
CA ALA A 262 -15.31 13.09 2.75
C ALA A 262 -14.76 13.28 1.33
N PHE A 263 -13.90 14.29 1.10
CA PHE A 263 -13.24 14.44 -0.20
C PHE A 263 -12.35 13.25 -0.56
N TYR A 264 -11.62 12.66 0.39
CA TYR A 264 -10.84 11.45 0.12
C TYR A 264 -11.71 10.27 -0.32
N TYR A 265 -12.88 10.08 0.31
CA TYR A 265 -13.83 9.06 -0.12
C TYR A 265 -14.40 9.33 -1.51
N VAL A 266 -14.75 10.59 -1.81
CA VAL A 266 -15.25 10.99 -3.14
C VAL A 266 -14.18 10.83 -4.22
N ILE A 267 -12.93 11.20 -3.92
CA ILE A 267 -11.80 11.03 -4.84
C ILE A 267 -11.55 9.54 -5.12
N ALA A 268 -11.56 8.69 -4.08
CA ALA A 268 -11.44 7.25 -4.27
C ALA A 268 -12.58 6.70 -5.14
N LEU A 269 -13.82 7.18 -4.93
CA LEU A 269 -14.96 6.80 -5.78
C LEU A 269 -14.74 7.19 -7.25
N PHE A 270 -14.25 8.40 -7.52
CA PHE A 270 -13.95 8.81 -8.89
C PHE A 270 -12.78 8.04 -9.51
N ILE A 271 -11.72 7.74 -8.75
CA ILE A 271 -10.62 6.86 -9.21
C ILE A 271 -11.18 5.48 -9.58
N ALA A 272 -12.05 4.89 -8.76
CA ALA A 272 -12.72 3.64 -9.09
C ALA A 272 -13.60 3.79 -10.35
N GLY A 273 -14.31 4.92 -10.47
CA GLY A 273 -15.13 5.26 -11.64
C GLY A 273 -14.37 5.22 -12.95
N VAL A 274 -13.12 5.72 -12.98
CA VAL A 274 -12.25 5.64 -14.16
C VAL A 274 -12.00 4.18 -14.60
N GLY A 275 -11.85 3.25 -13.67
CA GLY A 275 -11.67 1.82 -13.97
C GLY A 275 -12.97 1.04 -14.21
N ILE A 276 -14.08 1.43 -13.56
CA ILE A 276 -15.40 0.81 -13.72
C ILE A 276 -16.02 1.19 -15.06
N PHE A 277 -15.78 2.42 -15.51
CA PHE A 277 -16.28 2.95 -16.78
C PHE A 277 -15.11 3.13 -17.75
N PRO A 278 -14.71 2.11 -18.53
CA PRO A 278 -13.75 2.27 -19.60
C PRO A 278 -14.08 3.43 -20.55
N ALA A 279 -13.07 4.10 -21.11
CA ALA A 279 -13.25 5.24 -22.02
C ALA A 279 -13.73 4.80 -23.43
N GLN A 280 -14.95 4.29 -23.53
CA GLN A 280 -15.54 3.76 -24.76
C GLN A 280 -17.00 4.20 -24.92
N SER A 281 -17.52 4.11 -26.15
CA SER A 281 -18.90 4.42 -26.59
C SER A 281 -19.84 4.97 -25.48
N TRP A 282 -20.64 4.11 -24.84
CA TRP A 282 -21.68 4.52 -23.89
C TRP A 282 -21.16 4.85 -22.48
N THR A 283 -19.96 4.41 -22.11
CA THR A 283 -19.35 4.68 -20.79
C THR A 283 -18.51 5.96 -20.77
N MET A 284 -18.20 6.54 -21.93
CA MET A 284 -17.34 7.73 -22.09
C MET A 284 -17.77 8.91 -21.20
N THR A 285 -19.07 9.18 -21.10
CA THR A 285 -19.58 10.28 -20.27
C THR A 285 -19.26 10.06 -18.79
N PHE A 286 -19.46 8.84 -18.29
CA PHE A 286 -19.18 8.49 -16.89
C PHE A 286 -17.69 8.42 -16.59
N HIS A 287 -16.89 7.95 -17.56
CA HIS A 287 -15.44 7.98 -17.50
C HIS A 287 -14.92 9.42 -17.35
N ASN A 288 -15.34 10.30 -18.26
CA ASN A 288 -14.91 11.70 -18.26
C ASN A 288 -15.38 12.44 -17.01
N ALA A 289 -16.63 12.22 -16.58
CA ALA A 289 -17.13 12.78 -15.33
C ALA A 289 -16.29 12.33 -14.12
N SER A 290 -15.87 11.07 -14.09
CA SER A 290 -15.00 10.53 -13.04
C SER A 290 -13.62 11.17 -13.10
N ALA A 291 -12.96 11.18 -14.27
CA ALA A 291 -11.63 11.76 -14.44
C ALA A 291 -11.60 13.26 -14.07
N TYR A 292 -12.56 14.05 -14.57
CA TYR A 292 -12.67 15.47 -14.22
C TYR A 292 -13.05 15.68 -12.75
N GLY A 293 -13.86 14.80 -12.18
CA GLY A 293 -14.24 14.82 -10.77
C GLY A 293 -13.03 14.71 -9.82
N ILE A 294 -12.05 13.86 -10.15
CA ILE A 294 -10.80 13.72 -9.38
C ILE A 294 -10.07 15.08 -9.32
N VAL A 295 -9.83 15.68 -10.48
CA VAL A 295 -9.08 16.93 -10.60
C VAL A 295 -9.83 18.08 -9.91
N LEU A 296 -11.15 18.15 -10.08
CA LEU A 296 -11.99 19.16 -9.44
C LEU A 296 -11.95 19.05 -7.90
N CYS A 297 -12.11 17.84 -7.36
CA CYS A 297 -12.01 17.60 -5.91
C CYS A 297 -10.65 18.02 -5.35
N ILE A 298 -9.56 17.73 -6.07
CA ILE A 298 -8.21 18.11 -5.68
C ILE A 298 -8.04 19.62 -5.70
N ILE A 299 -8.47 20.31 -6.77
CA ILE A 299 -8.41 21.77 -6.85
C ILE A 299 -9.18 22.41 -5.70
N ILE A 300 -10.40 21.95 -5.42
CA ILE A 300 -11.21 22.46 -4.31
C ILE A 300 -10.51 22.23 -2.98
N LEU A 301 -9.97 21.03 -2.73
CA LEU A 301 -9.22 20.75 -1.51
C LEU A 301 -7.96 21.62 -1.39
N ILE A 302 -7.22 21.87 -2.46
CA ILE A 302 -6.05 22.75 -2.45
C ILE A 302 -6.46 24.16 -2.00
N VAL A 303 -7.48 24.73 -2.63
CA VAL A 303 -7.96 26.09 -2.33
C VAL A 303 -8.49 26.19 -0.89
N LEU A 304 -9.22 25.17 -0.43
CA LEU A 304 -9.81 25.15 0.91
C LEU A 304 -8.83 24.68 2.00
N SER A 305 -7.66 24.15 1.64
CA SER A 305 -6.71 23.51 2.58
C SER A 305 -6.34 24.41 3.76
N LYS A 306 -5.98 25.67 3.50
CA LYS A 306 -5.65 26.67 4.54
C LYS A 306 -6.81 26.91 5.51
N TYR A 307 -8.05 26.85 5.04
CA TYR A 307 -9.24 27.09 5.87
C TYR A 307 -9.67 25.82 6.63
N LEU A 308 -9.61 24.67 5.97
CA LEU A 308 -10.01 23.37 6.51
C LEU A 308 -8.99 22.85 7.52
N LEU A 309 -7.70 23.11 7.32
CA LEU A 309 -6.59 22.65 8.13
C LEU A 309 -5.69 23.82 8.56
N PRO A 310 -6.14 24.68 9.51
CA PRO A 310 -5.40 25.91 9.86
C PRO A 310 -3.99 25.68 10.43
N GLN A 311 -3.74 24.48 10.97
CA GLN A 311 -2.46 24.09 11.58
C GLN A 311 -1.50 23.43 10.58
N ILE A 312 -1.87 23.31 9.29
CA ILE A 312 -1.00 22.70 8.28
C ILE A 312 0.22 23.58 7.99
N SER A 313 1.37 22.95 7.72
CA SER A 313 2.63 23.66 7.48
C SER A 313 2.57 24.61 6.28
N LYS A 314 3.31 25.73 6.35
CA LYS A 314 3.37 26.74 5.26
C LYS A 314 4.06 26.17 4.01
N GLU A 315 5.00 25.26 4.21
CA GLU A 315 5.73 24.56 3.16
C GLU A 315 4.75 23.72 2.32
N PHE A 316 3.82 23.00 2.98
CA PHE A 316 2.77 22.25 2.29
C PHE A 316 1.82 23.17 1.49
N LEU A 317 1.42 24.32 2.06
CA LEU A 317 0.56 25.27 1.34
C LEU A 317 1.26 25.84 0.10
N SER A 318 2.56 26.10 0.19
CA SER A 318 3.38 26.58 -0.94
C SER A 318 3.47 25.53 -2.04
N MET A 319 3.72 24.27 -1.67
CA MET A 319 3.70 23.15 -2.61
C MET A 319 2.32 22.95 -3.24
N SER A 320 1.25 23.12 -2.48
CA SER A 320 -0.12 23.04 -2.99
C SER A 320 -0.44 24.14 -4.00
N ALA A 321 0.08 25.35 -3.80
CA ALA A 321 -0.05 26.44 -4.76
C ALA A 321 0.70 26.14 -6.07
N ILE A 322 1.89 25.54 -6.00
CA ILE A 322 2.64 25.09 -7.19
C ILE A 322 1.84 24.03 -7.96
N VAL A 323 1.30 23.04 -7.25
CA VAL A 323 0.44 22.00 -7.85
C VAL A 323 -0.79 22.60 -8.52
N PHE A 324 -1.46 23.55 -7.87
CA PHE A 324 -2.61 24.25 -8.47
C PHE A 324 -2.24 24.96 -9.77
N VAL A 325 -1.15 25.75 -9.76
CA VAL A 325 -0.67 26.45 -10.96
C VAL A 325 -0.31 25.44 -12.05
N ALA A 326 0.34 24.34 -11.71
CA ALA A 326 0.72 23.31 -12.68
C ALA A 326 -0.51 22.63 -13.32
N LEU A 327 -1.55 22.30 -12.53
CA LEU A 327 -2.80 21.72 -13.04
C LEU A 327 -3.58 22.72 -13.93
N VAL A 328 -3.66 23.99 -13.52
CA VAL A 328 -4.32 25.03 -14.33
C VAL A 328 -3.54 25.28 -15.62
N THR A 329 -2.21 25.33 -15.54
CA THR A 329 -1.34 25.54 -16.70
C THR A 329 -1.45 24.38 -17.68
N SER A 330 -1.42 23.13 -17.21
CA SER A 330 -1.59 21.97 -18.10
C SER A 330 -2.96 21.98 -18.78
N ALA A 331 -4.02 22.36 -18.06
CA ALA A 331 -5.36 22.50 -18.65
C ALA A 331 -5.43 23.60 -19.71
N ILE A 332 -4.78 24.76 -19.50
CA ILE A 332 -4.72 25.84 -20.51
C ILE A 332 -3.92 25.39 -21.73
N LEU A 333 -2.77 24.74 -21.52
CA LEU A 333 -1.92 24.24 -22.60
C LEU A 333 -2.63 23.20 -23.48
N PHE A 334 -3.53 22.41 -22.88
CA PHE A 334 -4.36 21.46 -23.60
C PHE A 334 -5.56 22.12 -24.29
N LEU A 335 -6.42 22.82 -23.53
CA LEU A 335 -7.71 23.30 -24.01
C LEU A 335 -7.63 24.53 -24.93
N LYS A 336 -6.68 25.44 -24.68
CA LYS A 336 -6.60 26.73 -25.38
C LYS A 336 -5.42 26.81 -26.34
N VAL A 337 -4.24 26.38 -25.89
CA VAL A 337 -3.00 26.49 -26.69
C VAL A 337 -2.86 25.31 -27.66
N HIS A 338 -3.52 24.18 -27.37
CA HIS A 338 -3.40 22.93 -28.12
C HIS A 338 -1.95 22.43 -28.25
N TYR A 339 -1.11 22.73 -27.25
CA TYR A 339 0.28 22.31 -27.19
C TYR A 339 0.42 20.87 -26.69
N LEU A 340 -0.36 20.51 -25.66
CA LEU A 340 -0.38 19.15 -25.13
C LEU A 340 -1.35 18.29 -25.93
N SER A 341 -0.97 17.05 -26.24
CA SER A 341 -1.94 16.03 -26.63
C SER A 341 -2.79 15.62 -25.43
N LEU A 342 -3.96 15.04 -25.69
CA LEU A 342 -4.85 14.55 -24.63
C LEU A 342 -4.13 13.59 -23.68
N THR A 343 -3.42 12.61 -24.23
CA THR A 343 -2.64 11.63 -23.44
C THR A 343 -1.61 12.31 -22.54
N VAL A 344 -0.84 13.27 -23.05
CA VAL A 344 0.19 13.96 -22.25
C VAL A 344 -0.46 14.80 -21.16
N PHE A 345 -1.55 15.50 -21.48
CA PHE A 345 -2.33 16.24 -20.48
C PHE A 345 -2.84 15.31 -19.36
N GLU A 346 -3.43 14.16 -19.72
CA GLU A 346 -3.95 13.18 -18.76
C GLU A 346 -2.84 12.61 -17.87
N ILE A 347 -1.68 12.25 -18.43
CA ILE A 347 -0.53 11.75 -17.66
C ILE A 347 -0.04 12.82 -16.67
N ILE A 348 0.12 14.07 -17.12
CA ILE A 348 0.58 15.17 -16.27
C ILE A 348 -0.43 15.45 -15.16
N ALA A 349 -1.70 15.64 -15.52
CA ALA A 349 -2.76 15.93 -14.57
C ALA A 349 -2.88 14.82 -13.54
N PHE A 350 -2.91 13.56 -13.98
CA PHE A 350 -2.97 12.40 -13.11
C PHE A 350 -1.76 12.33 -12.17
N ALA A 351 -0.53 12.39 -12.70
CA ALA A 351 0.69 12.27 -11.90
C ALA A 351 0.77 13.37 -10.83
N ILE A 352 0.52 14.62 -11.22
CA ILE A 352 0.54 15.77 -10.29
C ILE A 352 -0.54 15.61 -9.22
N SER A 353 -1.77 15.26 -9.62
CA SER A 353 -2.88 15.03 -8.70
C SER A 353 -2.59 13.91 -7.70
N PHE A 354 -2.05 12.78 -8.18
CA PHE A 354 -1.73 11.64 -7.34
C PHE A 354 -0.58 11.93 -6.37
N THR A 355 0.49 12.58 -6.83
CA THR A 355 1.58 13.03 -5.97
C THR A 355 1.06 13.97 -4.89
N TRP A 356 0.20 14.93 -5.23
CA TRP A 356 -0.36 15.85 -4.25
C TRP A 356 -1.24 15.15 -3.20
N LEU A 357 -2.03 14.14 -3.59
CA LEU A 357 -2.78 13.32 -2.63
C LEU A 357 -1.86 12.65 -1.61
N VAL A 358 -0.76 12.06 -2.06
CA VAL A 358 0.23 11.45 -1.15
C VAL A 358 0.88 12.49 -0.24
N LEU A 359 1.23 13.67 -0.77
CA LEU A 359 1.78 14.77 0.02
C LEU A 359 0.79 15.24 1.11
N MET A 360 -0.50 15.31 0.79
CA MET A 360 -1.54 15.69 1.75
C MET A 360 -1.67 14.64 2.87
N ILE A 361 -1.64 13.34 2.55
CA ILE A 361 -1.66 12.27 3.57
C ILE A 361 -0.45 12.43 4.52
N ASN A 362 0.74 12.65 3.97
CA ASN A 362 1.95 12.85 4.77
C ASN A 362 1.87 14.12 5.64
N ALA A 363 1.30 15.21 5.11
CA ALA A 363 1.09 16.43 5.87
C ALA A 363 0.10 16.22 7.03
N LEU A 364 -0.97 15.47 6.81
CA LEU A 364 -1.95 15.11 7.83
C LEU A 364 -1.33 14.22 8.93
N GLN A 365 -0.48 13.25 8.56
CA GLN A 365 0.27 12.44 9.53
C GLN A 365 1.23 13.28 10.36
N LYS A 366 1.93 14.23 9.73
CA LYS A 366 2.82 15.14 10.43
C LYS A 366 2.07 15.98 11.46
N MET A 367 0.89 16.50 11.10
CA MET A 367 0.02 17.24 12.04
C MET A 367 -0.39 16.38 13.24
N LEU A 368 -0.79 15.12 13.01
CA LEU A 368 -1.10 14.18 14.11
C LEU A 368 0.12 13.95 15.01
N HIS A 369 1.29 13.71 14.42
CA HIS A 369 2.50 13.46 15.18
C HIS A 369 2.90 14.67 16.02
N GLU A 370 2.90 15.88 15.44
CA GLU A 370 3.25 17.12 16.14
C GLU A 370 2.29 17.41 17.31
N SER A 371 1.01 17.06 17.19
CA SER A 371 0.04 17.19 18.29
C SER A 371 0.28 16.25 19.48
N SER A 372 1.13 15.22 19.29
CA SER A 372 1.47 14.21 20.30
C SER A 372 2.85 14.40 20.93
N ILE A 373 3.53 15.53 20.64
CA ILE A 373 4.85 15.84 21.20
C ILE A 373 4.68 16.67 22.48
N TYR A 374 5.19 16.14 23.58
CA TYR A 374 5.16 16.78 24.89
C TYR A 374 6.55 17.27 25.29
N GLN A 375 6.65 18.51 25.77
CA GLN A 375 7.90 19.00 26.36
C GLN A 375 8.02 18.49 27.78
N VAL A 376 9.12 17.79 28.06
CA VAL A 376 9.36 17.20 29.37
C VAL A 376 10.57 17.87 30.03
N LYS A 377 10.46 18.15 31.33
CA LYS A 377 11.58 18.63 32.14
C LYS A 377 12.33 17.46 32.77
N VAL A 378 13.66 17.52 32.72
CA VAL A 378 14.53 16.59 33.44
C VAL A 378 14.90 17.22 34.78
N VAL A 379 14.42 16.64 35.86
CA VAL A 379 14.67 17.12 37.23
C VAL A 379 15.75 16.27 37.87
N GLN A 380 16.68 16.91 38.60
CA GLN A 380 17.66 16.21 39.41
C GLN A 380 17.13 16.07 40.84
N LEU A 381 16.97 14.83 41.31
CA LEU A 381 16.79 14.60 42.75
C LEU A 381 18.14 14.77 43.43
N LYS A 382 18.24 15.78 44.31
CA LYS A 382 19.25 15.77 45.38
C LYS A 382 18.74 14.80 46.44
N GLU A 383 19.52 13.76 46.73
CA GLU A 383 19.33 12.97 47.94
C GLU A 383 19.64 13.89 49.12
N GLU A 384 18.62 14.37 49.82
CA GLU A 384 18.82 14.92 51.16
C GLU A 384 19.23 13.75 52.07
N ILE A 385 20.47 13.84 52.57
CA ILE A 385 21.12 12.85 53.44
C ILE A 385 20.48 12.88 54.82
#